data_AF-A0A2S9FPE5-F1
#
_entry.id   AF-A0A2S9FPE5-F1
#
_cell.length_a   1.000
_cell.length_b   1.000
_cell.length_c   1.000
_cell.angle_alpha   90.00
_cell.angle_beta   90.00
_cell.angle_gamma   90.00
#
_symmetry.space_group_name_H-M   'P 1'
#
loop_
_entity.id
_entity.type
_entity.pdbx_description
1 polymer ?
#
loop_
_entity_poly.entity_id
_entity_poly.type
_entity_poly.pdbx_seq_one_letter_code
_entity_poly.pdbx_strand_id
1 'polypeptide(L)'
;MIFEQEELDWEVYRLYGLIDADLTYTGSAIYGIALGQRVFEIYLARRVEAGEEETAWFERHGSTPITEVPASWPDDYKALVQRRLDLIDTDRAA
;
A
#
# COMPACT_ATOMS: atom_id res chain seq x y z
N MET A 1 11.39 10.18 -0.77
CA MET A 1 11.66 8.87 -1.38
C MET A 1 10.83 7.75 -0.75
N ILE A 2 9.53 7.93 -0.45
CA ILE A 2 8.65 6.84 0.03
C ILE A 2 7.72 6.42 -1.10
N PHE A 3 7.18 7.40 -1.82
CA PHE A 3 6.39 7.17 -3.03
C PHE A 3 7.16 6.33 -4.05
N GLU A 4 8.41 6.69 -4.34
CA GLU A 4 9.24 5.96 -5.30
C GLU A 4 9.57 4.54 -4.83
N GLN A 5 9.69 4.32 -3.51
CA GLN A 5 9.86 2.96 -2.97
C GLN A 5 8.59 2.13 -3.12
N GLU A 6 7.43 2.73 -2.86
CA GLU A 6 6.15 2.08 -3.08
C GLU A 6 6.00 1.66 -4.54
N GLU A 7 6.23 2.57 -5.48
CA GLU A 7 6.11 2.27 -6.91
C GLU A 7 7.12 1.21 -7.39
N LEU A 8 8.36 1.26 -6.88
CA LEU A 8 9.40 0.29 -7.18
C LEU A 8 9.03 -1.11 -6.66
N ASP A 9 8.46 -1.22 -5.47
CA ASP A 9 8.05 -2.52 -4.91
C ASP A 9 7.02 -3.20 -5.82
N TRP A 10 6.01 -2.46 -6.30
CA TRP A 10 5.01 -2.99 -7.24
C TRP A 10 5.60 -3.37 -8.60
N GLU A 11 6.53 -2.56 -9.12
CA GLU A 11 7.25 -2.89 -10.36
C GLU A 11 8.05 -4.19 -10.20
N VAL A 12 8.78 -4.33 -9.09
CA VAL A 12 9.58 -5.52 -8.78
C VAL A 12 8.70 -6.75 -8.63
N TYR A 13 7.56 -6.67 -7.93
CA TYR A 13 6.64 -7.81 -7.82
C TYR A 13 6.21 -8.32 -9.20
N ARG A 14 5.93 -7.43 -10.14
CA ARG A 14 5.60 -7.81 -11.51
C ARG A 14 6.81 -8.39 -12.26
N LEU A 15 7.97 -7.76 -12.16
CA LEU A 15 9.19 -8.20 -12.85
C LEU A 15 9.62 -9.61 -12.43
N TYR A 16 9.36 -9.99 -11.18
CA TYR A 16 9.64 -11.33 -10.65
C TYR A 16 8.46 -12.30 -10.82
N GLY A 17 7.36 -11.90 -11.46
CA GLY A 17 6.20 -12.76 -11.72
C GLY A 17 5.38 -13.12 -10.47
N LEU A 18 5.48 -12.31 -9.41
CA LEU A 18 4.62 -12.46 -8.23
C LEU A 18 3.21 -11.94 -8.50
N ILE A 19 3.08 -10.98 -9.42
CA ILE A 19 1.80 -10.43 -9.88
C ILE A 19 1.82 -10.32 -11.41
N ASP A 20 0.68 -10.58 -12.04
CA ASP A 20 0.53 -10.44 -13.50
C ASP A 20 0.16 -9.02 -13.93
N ALA A 21 -0.58 -8.31 -13.07
CA ALA A 21 -1.10 -6.99 -13.36
C ALA A 21 -0.04 -5.91 -13.18
N ASP A 22 -0.05 -4.91 -14.07
CA ASP A 22 0.65 -3.66 -13.82
C ASP A 22 -0.10 -2.84 -12.78
N LEU A 23 0.48 -2.76 -11.59
CA LEU A 23 -0.02 -1.98 -10.47
C LEU A 23 0.90 -0.80 -10.15
N THR A 24 1.64 -0.27 -11.12
CA THR A 24 2.41 0.98 -10.97
C THR A 24 1.58 2.20 -11.35
N TYR A 25 1.90 3.36 -10.77
CA TYR A 25 1.21 4.62 -11.05
C TYR A 25 1.73 5.27 -12.32
N THR A 26 0.83 5.45 -13.30
CA THR A 26 1.15 6.07 -14.59
C THR A 26 0.74 7.54 -14.68
N GLY A 27 0.13 8.08 -13.61
CA GLY A 27 -0.30 9.47 -13.57
C GLY A 27 0.80 10.42 -13.11
N SER A 28 0.46 11.70 -12.99
CA SER A 28 1.40 12.77 -12.66
C SER A 28 0.85 13.74 -11.60
N ALA A 29 -0.23 13.36 -10.92
CA ALA A 29 -0.94 14.23 -9.98
C ALA A 29 -0.42 14.10 -8.53
N ILE A 30 0.43 13.11 -8.25
CA ILE A 30 1.05 12.87 -6.96
C ILE A 30 2.48 12.36 -7.15
N TYR A 31 3.36 12.76 -6.23
CA TYR A 31 4.78 12.40 -6.23
C TYR A 31 5.29 12.04 -4.83
N GLY A 32 4.39 11.95 -3.85
CA GLY A 32 4.77 11.86 -2.44
C GLY A 32 3.68 11.26 -1.58
N ILE A 33 4.07 10.28 -0.78
CA ILE A 33 3.29 9.72 0.33
C ILE A 33 4.16 9.74 1.59
N ALA A 34 3.53 9.70 2.75
CA ALA A 34 4.17 9.68 4.06
C ALA A 34 4.33 8.26 4.62
N LEU A 35 5.07 8.12 5.71
CA LEU A 35 5.05 6.89 6.51
C LEU A 35 3.61 6.61 6.96
N GLY A 36 3.24 5.33 6.93
CA GLY A 36 1.90 4.84 7.26
C GLY A 36 0.98 4.81 6.05
N GLN A 37 1.35 5.48 4.95
CA GLN A 37 0.52 5.58 3.75
C GLN A 37 0.91 4.57 2.66
N ARG A 38 1.95 3.76 2.87
CA ARG A 38 2.26 2.67 1.95
C ARG A 38 1.14 1.63 1.98
N VAL A 39 0.88 0.96 0.86
CA VAL A 39 -0.30 0.08 0.77
C VAL A 39 -0.25 -1.06 1.78
N PHE A 40 0.93 -1.67 1.97
CA PHE A 40 1.09 -2.72 2.98
C PHE A 40 0.90 -2.20 4.41
N GLU A 41 1.26 -0.93 4.71
CA GLU A 41 1.04 -0.33 6.02
C GLU A 41 -0.45 -0.09 6.28
N ILE A 42 -1.19 0.36 5.26
CA ILE A 42 -2.64 0.51 5.35
C ILE A 42 -3.31 -0.84 5.60
N TYR A 43 -2.90 -1.87 4.85
CA TYR A 43 -3.38 -3.24 5.05
C TYR A 43 -3.07 -3.75 6.47
N LEU A 44 -1.82 -3.60 6.91
CA LEU A 44 -1.39 -4.03 8.25
C LEU A 44 -2.15 -3.27 9.35
N ALA A 45 -2.34 -1.96 9.20
CA ALA A 45 -3.09 -1.15 10.16
C ALA A 45 -4.54 -1.63 10.29
N ARG A 46 -5.21 -1.96 9.18
CA ARG A 46 -6.58 -2.51 9.19
C ARG A 46 -6.66 -3.83 9.95
N ARG A 47 -5.69 -4.73 9.75
CA ARG A 47 -5.65 -6.01 10.46
C ARG A 47 -5.41 -5.84 11.95
N VAL A 48 -4.53 -4.93 12.33
CA VAL A 48 -4.28 -4.59 13.74
C VAL A 48 -5.54 -4.00 14.39
N GLU A 49 -6.23 -3.08 13.71
CA GLU A 49 -7.49 -2.50 14.18
C GLU A 49 -8.59 -3.55 14.34
N ALA A 50 -8.66 -4.53 13.43
CA ALA A 50 -9.57 -5.67 13.53
C ALA A 50 -9.16 -6.73 14.58
N GLY A 51 -7.98 -6.59 15.21
CA GLY A 51 -7.45 -7.56 16.17
C GLY A 51 -6.96 -8.87 15.53
N GLU A 52 -6.72 -8.87 14.21
CA GLU A 52 -6.31 -10.06 13.45
C GLU A 52 -4.79 -10.20 13.29
N GLU A 53 -4.02 -9.20 13.74
CA GLU A 53 -2.57 -9.18 13.66
C GLU A 53 -1.99 -8.32 14.79
N GLU A 54 -0.91 -8.76 15.43
CA GLU A 54 -0.10 -7.95 16.35
C GLU A 54 1.22 -7.56 15.67
N THR A 55 1.67 -6.31 15.82
CA THR A 55 2.87 -5.85 15.13
C THR A 55 3.66 -4.80 15.90
N ALA A 56 4.99 -4.87 15.82
CA ALA A 56 5.91 -3.82 16.28
C ALA A 56 6.30 -2.84 15.15
N TRP A 57 5.72 -3.00 13.95
CA TRP A 57 6.12 -2.25 12.76
C TRP A 57 6.03 -0.73 12.96
N PHE A 58 4.88 -0.25 13.42
CA PHE A 58 4.59 1.18 13.56
C PHE A 58 5.49 1.86 14.58
N GLU A 59 5.68 1.24 15.76
CA GLU A 59 6.59 1.73 16.79
C GLU A 59 8.04 1.75 16.30
N ARG A 60 8.50 0.67 15.68
CA ARG A 60 9.90 0.54 15.21
C ARG A 60 10.25 1.55 14.12
N HIS A 61 9.32 1.86 13.23
CA HIS A 61 9.57 2.72 12.08
C HIS A 61 9.05 4.16 12.27
N GLY A 62 8.49 4.49 13.43
CA GLY A 62 7.89 5.81 13.70
C GLY A 62 6.74 6.14 12.75
N SER A 63 6.04 5.11 12.28
CA SER A 63 4.96 5.22 11.30
C SER A 63 3.62 5.31 12.03
N THR A 64 2.78 6.30 11.69
CA THR A 64 1.44 6.38 12.26
C THR A 64 0.52 5.39 11.54
N PRO A 65 -0.18 4.49 12.24
CA PRO A 65 -1.14 3.59 11.60
C PRO A 65 -2.24 4.37 10.90
N ILE A 66 -2.46 4.11 9.61
CA ILE A 66 -3.51 4.73 8.80
C ILE A 66 -4.35 3.60 8.20
N THR A 67 -5.65 3.56 8.49
CA THR A 67 -6.55 2.50 8.03
C THR A 67 -7.35 2.90 6.79
N GLU A 68 -7.43 4.20 6.49
CA GLU A 68 -8.18 4.73 5.35
C GLU A 68 -7.24 5.26 4.26
N VAL A 69 -7.66 5.10 3.00
CA VAL A 69 -6.95 5.72 1.88
C VAL A 69 -7.12 7.24 1.97
N PRO A 70 -6.04 8.05 1.98
CA PRO A 70 -6.13 9.49 2.15
C PRO A 70 -7.03 10.17 1.12
N ALA A 71 -8.06 10.89 1.59
CA ALA A 71 -9.01 11.58 0.73
C ALA A 71 -8.37 12.68 -0.15
N SER A 72 -7.24 13.23 0.29
CA SER A 72 -6.46 14.25 -0.42
C SER A 72 -5.75 13.73 -1.66
N TRP A 73 -5.64 12.42 -1.83
CA TRP A 73 -5.00 11.85 -3.01
C TRP A 73 -5.87 12.00 -4.27
N PRO A 74 -5.24 12.11 -5.44
CA PRO A 74 -5.92 12.03 -6.73
C PRO A 74 -6.76 10.76 -6.86
N ASP A 75 -7.92 10.85 -7.53
CA ASP A 75 -8.88 9.73 -7.65
C ASP A 75 -8.29 8.52 -8.38
N ASP A 76 -7.43 8.75 -9.37
CA ASP A 76 -6.69 7.71 -10.08
C ASP A 76 -5.70 6.96 -9.17
N TYR A 77 -4.98 7.67 -8.30
CA TYR A 77 -4.09 7.04 -7.32
C TYR A 77 -4.87 6.29 -6.23
N LYS A 78 -5.99 6.84 -5.75
CA LYS A 78 -6.88 6.15 -4.80
C LYS A 78 -7.42 4.84 -5.39
N ALA A 79 -7.85 4.86 -6.66
CA ALA A 79 -8.32 3.66 -7.35
C ALA A 79 -7.21 2.61 -7.51
N LEU A 80 -5.97 3.03 -7.81
CA LEU A 80 -4.83 2.14 -7.88
C LEU A 80 -4.51 1.50 -6.53
N VAL A 81 -4.46 2.29 -5.46
CA VAL A 81 -4.24 1.81 -4.08
C VAL A 81 -5.32 0.83 -3.66
N GLN A 82 -6.59 1.06 -4.03
CA GLN A 82 -7.64 0.10 -3.75
C GLN A 82 -7.41 -1.24 -4.45
N ARG A 83 -7.04 -1.24 -5.74
CA ARG A 83 -6.70 -2.47 -6.47
C ARG A 83 -5.52 -3.22 -5.84
N ARG A 84 -4.53 -2.49 -5.34
CA ARG A 84 -3.38 -3.06 -4.63
C ARG A 84 -3.80 -3.72 -3.31
N LEU A 85 -4.67 -3.06 -2.53
CA LEU A 85 -5.25 -3.63 -1.30
C LEU A 85 -6.06 -4.90 -1.59
N ASP A 86 -6.93 -4.86 -2.60
CA ASP A 86 -7.78 -6.00 -2.98
C ASP A 86 -6.93 -7.21 -3.39
N LEU A 87 -5.80 -6.98 -4.08
CA LEU A 87 -4.88 -8.04 -4.47
C LEU A 87 -4.21 -8.69 -3.24
N ILE A 88 -3.71 -7.90 -2.30
CA ILE A 88 -3.08 -8.41 -1.07
C ILE A 88 -4.07 -9.26 -0.26
N ASP A 89 -5.32 -8.82 -0.18
CA ASP A 89 -6.37 -9.54 0.53
C ASP A 89 -6.71 -10.89 -0.13
N THR A 90 -6.75 -10.91 -1.46
CA THR A 90 -7.08 -12.12 -2.24
C THR A 90 -5.94 -13.15 -2.22
N ASP A 91 -4.68 -12.71 -2.29
CA ASP A 91 -3.51 -13.60 -2.32
C ASP A 91 -3.38 -14.42 -1.01
N ARG A 92 -3.87 -13.88 0.12
CA ARG A 92 -3.87 -14.59 1.41
C ARG A 92 -5.04 -15.57 1.57
N ALA A 93 -6.04 -15.52 0.70
CA ALA A 93 -7.21 -16.41 0.72
C ALA A 93 -7.02 -17.68 -0.13
N ALA A 94 -5.87 -17.83 -0.80
CA ALA A 94 -5.45 -19.02 -1.55
C ALA A 94 -4.58 -19.96 -0.68
#